data_AF-A0AA34SFC7-F1
#
_entry.id   AF-A0AA34SFC7-F1
#
_cell.length_a   1.000
_cell.length_b   1.000
_cell.length_c   1.000
_cell.angle_alpha   90.00
_cell.angle_beta   90.00
_cell.angle_gamma   90.00
#
_symmetry.space_group_name_H-M   'P 1'
#
loop_
_entity.id
_entity.type
_entity.pdbx_description
1 polymer ?
#
loop_
_entity_poly.entity_id
_entity_poly.type
_entity_poly.pdbx_seq_one_letter_code
_entity_poly.pdbx_strand_id
1 'polypeptide(L)' 'MTLGEIYYNDAIGAYEARVDVQRDQGTYRYPCLFKGPRGLERDQVQMGLVRQALGMSDTFWHKPAPEILTTFVSGPVPQA' A
#
# COMPACT_ATOMS: atom_id res chain seq x y z
N MET A 1 12.02 -5.49 -1.40
CA MET A 1 10.92 -5.18 -2.34
C MET A 1 11.52 -5.11 -3.74
N THR A 2 10.81 -5.61 -4.73
CA THR A 2 11.27 -5.64 -6.12
C THR A 2 10.25 -4.92 -6.98
N LEU A 3 10.69 -3.93 -7.74
CA LEU A 3 9.87 -3.26 -8.73
C LEU A 3 10.01 -4.01 -10.05
N GLY A 4 8.90 -4.51 -10.57
CA GLY A 4 8.79 -5.11 -11.89
C GLY A 4 8.81 -4.07 -13.00
N GLU A 5 8.62 -4.54 -14.23
CA GLU A 5 8.64 -3.68 -15.40
C GLU A 5 7.53 -2.61 -15.34
N ILE A 6 7.91 -1.37 -15.67
CA ILE A 6 7.00 -0.24 -15.79
C ILE A 6 6.55 -0.16 -17.25
N TYR A 7 5.26 -0.29 -17.47
CA TYR A 7 4.61 -0.13 -18.75
C TYR A 7 3.83 1.19 -18.79
N TYR A 8 3.82 1.88 -19.92
CA TYR A 8 2.93 3.04 -20.10
C TYR A 8 1.74 2.65 -20.97
N ASN A 9 0.55 2.84 -20.43
CA ASN A 9 -0.70 2.58 -21.12
C ASN A 9 -1.28 3.89 -21.65
N ASP A 10 -1.09 4.09 -22.96
CA ASP A 10 -1.53 5.27 -23.69
C ASP A 10 -3.07 5.39 -23.73
N ALA A 11 -3.79 4.26 -23.67
CA ALA A 11 -5.25 4.25 -23.72
C ALA A 11 -5.90 4.86 -22.48
N ILE A 12 -5.23 4.77 -21.32
CA ILE A 12 -5.72 5.32 -20.04
C ILE A 12 -4.87 6.49 -19.53
N GLY A 13 -3.76 6.81 -20.22
CA GLY A 13 -2.82 7.86 -19.82
C GLY A 13 -2.16 7.58 -18.47
N ALA A 14 -1.70 6.35 -18.23
CA ALA A 14 -1.13 5.96 -16.95
C ALA A 14 0.03 4.97 -17.06
N TYR A 15 0.92 5.02 -16.07
CA TYR A 15 2.00 4.07 -15.90
C TYR A 15 1.52 2.92 -15.02
N GLU A 16 1.71 1.70 -15.49
CA GLU A 16 1.39 0.46 -14.80
C GLU A 16 2.69 -0.23 -14.41
N ALA A 17 2.80 -0.66 -13.16
CA ALA A 17 3.91 -1.50 -12.74
C ALA A 17 3.47 -2.53 -11.70
N ARG A 18 4.26 -3.60 -11.59
CA ARG A 18 4.06 -4.64 -10.58
C ARG A 18 5.10 -4.45 -9.50
N VAL A 19 4.68 -4.37 -8.24
CA VAL A 19 5.60 -4.30 -7.10
C VAL A 19 5.48 -5.58 -6.29
N ASP A 20 6.58 -6.31 -6.20
CA ASP A 20 6.72 -7.50 -5.37
C ASP A 20 7.23 -7.07 -3.99
N VAL A 21 6.38 -7.19 -2.97
CA VAL A 21 6.72 -6.89 -1.58
C VAL A 21 6.94 -8.19 -0.83
N GLN A 22 8.16 -8.37 -0.35
CA GLN A 22 8.53 -9.53 0.46
C GLN A 22 8.17 -9.24 1.93
N ARG A 23 7.36 -10.13 2.53
CA ARG A 23 6.93 -10.10 3.93
C ARG A 23 7.17 -11.46 4.58
N ASP A 24 7.08 -11.54 5.91
CA ASP A 24 7.30 -12.78 6.68
C ASP A 24 6.47 -13.98 6.18
N GLN A 25 5.23 -13.75 5.72
CA GLN A 25 4.36 -14.82 5.22
C GLN A 25 4.51 -15.12 3.72
N GLY A 26 5.32 -14.36 2.97
CA GLY A 26 5.55 -14.59 1.55
C GLY A 26 5.77 -13.33 0.73
N THR A 27 5.86 -13.51 -0.58
CA THR A 27 5.97 -12.40 -1.54
C THR A 27 4.59 -12.05 -2.07
N TYR A 28 4.15 -10.82 -1.82
CA TYR A 28 2.88 -10.29 -2.29
C TYR A 28 3.10 -9.36 -3.48
N ARG A 29 2.41 -9.63 -4.57
CA ARG A 29 2.51 -8.86 -5.81
C ARG A 29 1.36 -7.88 -5.92
N TYR A 30 1.67 -6.58 -5.88
CA TYR A 30 0.69 -5.51 -5.98
C TYR A 30 0.77 -4.85 -7.37
N PRO A 31 -0.34 -4.84 -8.14
CA PRO A 31 -0.44 -4.00 -9.33
C PRO A 31 -0.61 -2.54 -8.90
N CYS A 32 0.30 -1.67 -9.33
CA CYS A 32 0.24 -0.24 -9.06
C CYS A 32 0.06 0.53 -10.36
N LEU A 33 -0.74 1.60 -10.28
CA LEU A 33 -1.13 2.38 -11.44
C LEU A 33 -1.00 3.86 -11.10
N PHE A 34 -0.02 4.51 -11.73
CA PHE A 34 0.30 5.90 -11.54
C PHE A 34 -0.19 6.72 -12.74
N LYS A 35 -1.26 7.49 -12.54
CA LYS A 35 -1.81 8.35 -13.59
C LYS A 35 -0.87 9.53 -13.83
N GLY A 36 -0.52 9.76 -15.09
CA GLY A 36 0.36 10.87 -15.45
C GLY A 36 0.64 10.98 -16.95
N PRO A 37 1.01 12.18 -17.42
CA PRO A 37 1.36 12.40 -18.81
C PRO A 37 2.55 11.53 -19.25
N ARG A 38 2.51 11.12 -20.51
CA ARG A 38 3.62 10.41 -21.15
C ARG A 38 4.84 11.34 -21.17
N GLY A 39 5.98 10.86 -20.68
CA GLY A 39 7.21 11.65 -20.57
C GLY A 39 7.52 12.19 -19.17
N LEU A 40 6.77 11.79 -18.15
CA LEU A 40 7.22 11.93 -16.76
C LEU A 40 8.55 11.20 -16.57
N GLU A 41 9.43 11.80 -15.78
CA GLU A 41 10.69 11.15 -15.44
C GLU A 41 10.45 9.81 -14.78
N ARG A 42 11.22 8.81 -15.23
CA ARG A 42 11.14 7.44 -14.73
C ARG A 42 11.24 7.39 -13.21
N ASP A 43 12.09 8.23 -12.61
CA ASP A 43 12.26 8.31 -11.16
C ASP A 43 10.98 8.76 -10.43
N GLN A 44 10.28 9.77 -10.97
CA GLN A 44 9.01 10.24 -10.40
C GLN A 44 7.90 9.19 -10.51
N VAL A 45 7.81 8.53 -11.67
CA VAL A 45 6.87 7.42 -11.89
C VAL A 45 7.16 6.28 -10.92
N GLN A 46 8.44 5.91 -10.78
CA GLN A 46 8.91 4.87 -9.88
C GLN A 46 8.60 5.21 -8.41
N MET A 47 8.86 6.44 -7.96
CA MET A 47 8.50 6.88 -6.62
C MET A 47 6.99 6.79 -6.37
N GLY A 48 6.17 7.20 -7.34
CA GLY A 48 4.71 7.13 -7.24
C GLY A 48 4.20 5.69 -7.08
N LEU A 49 4.70 4.78 -7.92
CA LEU A 49 4.36 3.36 -7.90
C LEU A 49 4.81 2.68 -6.60
N VAL A 50 6.04 2.96 -6.14
CA VAL A 50 6.59 2.42 -4.89
C VAL A 50 5.82 2.93 -3.68
N ARG A 51 5.48 4.23 -3.63
CA ARG A 51 4.65 4.78 -2.55
C ARG A 51 3.27 4.14 -2.49
N GLN A 52 2.64 3.92 -3.65
CA GLN A 52 1.34 3.25 -3.73
C GLN A 52 1.43 1.79 -3.28
N ALA A 53 2.45 1.05 -3.69
CA ALA A 53 2.69 -0.32 -3.24
C ALA A 53 2.96 -0.41 -1.74
N LEU A 54 3.75 0.52 -1.19
CA LEU A 54 4.02 0.60 0.24
C LEU A 54 2.75 0.90 1.03
N GLY A 55 1.94 1.86 0.60
CA GLY A 55 0.66 2.18 1.24
C GLY A 55 -0.33 1.01 1.18
N MET A 56 -0.41 0.31 0.04
CA MET A 56 -1.23 -0.91 -0.09
C MET A 56 -0.70 -2.05 0.78
N SER A 57 0.62 -2.23 0.88
CA SER A 57 1.19 -3.28 1.72
C SER A 57 1.03 -2.99 3.22
N ASP A 58 1.14 -1.72 3.62
CA ASP A 58 0.96 -1.27 5.01
C ASP A 58 -0.51 -1.44 5.46
N THR A 59 -1.46 -0.97 4.65
CA THR A 59 -2.89 -1.10 4.95
C THR A 59 -3.40 -2.55 4.88
N PHE A 60 -2.84 -3.39 4.01
CA PHE A 60 -3.27 -4.78 3.87
C PHE A 60 -2.83 -5.68 5.04
N TRP A 61 -1.76 -5.32 5.76
CA TRP A 61 -1.30 -6.08 6.94
C TRP A 61 -1.98 -5.66 8.25
N HIS A 62 -2.80 -4.60 8.26
CA HIS A 62 -3.69 -4.33 9.39
C HIS A 62 -4.92 -5.27 9.36
N LYS A 63 -4.69 -6.57 9.36
CA LYS A 63 -5.53 -7.45 10.17
C LYS A 63 -5.05 -7.27 11.61
N PRO A 64 -5.80 -6.66 12.53
CA PRO A 64 -5.57 -7.02 13.93
C PRO A 64 -5.79 -8.53 14.02
N ALA A 65 -4.77 -9.28 14.45
CA ALA A 65 -5.07 -10.54 15.11
C ALA A 65 -6.07 -10.23 16.24
N PRO A 66 -7.13 -11.03 16.43
CA PRO A 66 -8.13 -10.76 17.45
C PRO A 66 -7.55 -11.07 18.83
N GLU A 67 -6.71 -10.19 19.36
CA GLU A 67 -6.16 -10.33 20.70
C GLU A 67 -6.44 -9.06 21.51
N ILE A 68 -7.43 -9.25 22.40
CA ILE A 68 -7.74 -8.47 23.60
C ILE A 68 -8.51 -7.15 23.38
N LEU A 69 -9.81 -7.26 23.08
CA LEU A 69 -10.82 -6.46 23.77
C LEU A 69 -11.36 -7.25 24.97
N THR A 70 -10.45 -7.71 25.84
CA THR A 70 -10.81 -8.05 27.22
C THR A 70 -10.58 -6.80 28.06
N THR A 71 -11.68 -6.25 28.53
CA THR A 71 -11.84 -5.63 29.85
C THR A 71 -10.76 -4.63 30.29
N PHE A 72 -11.07 -3.34 30.13
CA PHE A 72 -10.84 -2.40 31.22
C PHE A 72 -12.19 -1.94 31.75
N VAL A 73 -12.68 -2.67 32.75
CA VAL A 73 -13.50 -2.09 33.81
C VAL A 73 -12.53 -1.37 34.77
N SER A 74 -12.72 -0.07 34.96
CA SER A 74 -12.36 0.65 36.19
C SER A 74 -13.06 2.02 36.15
N GLY A 75 -14.02 2.22 37.07
CA GLY A 75 -14.97 3.36 37.16
C GLY A 75 -14.35 4.68 37.66
N PRO A 76 -15.01 5.48 38.53
CA PRO A 76 -16.43 5.56 38.87
C PRO A 76 -17.11 6.84 38.31
N VAL A 77 -18.43 6.91 38.49
CA VAL A 77 -19.30 8.08 38.24
C VAL A 77 -18.79 9.33 38.99
N PRO A 78 -18.89 10.53 38.41
CA PRO A 78 -19.34 11.67 39.18
C PRO A 78 -20.54 12.40 38.56
N GLN A 79 -21.35 12.88 39.48
CA GLN A 79 -22.67 13.47 39.40
C GLN A 79 -22.60 14.99 39.14
N ALA A 80 -23.59 15.53 38.43
CA ALA A 80 -24.04 16.92 38.55
C ALA A 80 -25.52 17.00 38.18
#